data_AF-A0A3S4TWW0-F1
#
_entry.id   AF-A0A3S4TWW0-F1
#
_cell.length_a   1.000
_cell.length_b   1.000
_cell.length_c   1.000
_cell.angle_alpha   90.00
_cell.angle_beta   90.00
_cell.angle_gamma   90.00
#
_symmetry.space_group_name_H-M   'P 1'
#
loop_
_entity.id
_entity.type
_entity.pdbx_description
1 polymer ?
#
loop_
_entity_poly.entity_id
_entity_poly.type
_entity_poly.pdbx_seq_one_letter_code
_entity_poly.pdbx_strand_id
1 'polypeptide(L)'
;MHCSLCESEWNLVRAQCTNCNGHDKLEMWSLNEELALIRAETCGSCESYLKMMFQEKDPNVETVADDLASIFLDVEMEEKGFSRSGINPFLFPAQET
;
A
#
# COMPACT_ATOMS: atom_id res chain seq x y z
N MET A 1 3.49 6.42 -8.22
CA MET A 1 2.87 6.97 -7.00
C MET A 1 1.64 7.73 -7.39
N HIS A 2 0.61 7.69 -6.56
CA HIS A 2 -0.69 8.26 -6.82
C HIS A 2 -1.12 9.11 -5.61
N CYS A 3 -1.54 10.35 -5.85
CA CYS A 3 -2.04 11.24 -4.79
C CYS A 3 -3.54 11.03 -4.60
N SER A 4 -3.96 10.54 -3.43
CA SER A 4 -5.37 10.28 -3.10
C SER A 4 -6.25 11.53 -2.93
N LEU A 5 -5.70 12.74 -3.09
CA LEU A 5 -6.45 14.00 -3.01
C LEU A 5 -6.76 14.58 -4.40
N CYS A 6 -5.77 14.57 -5.30
CA CYS A 6 -5.86 15.26 -6.59
C CYS A 6 -5.59 14.34 -7.78
N GLU A 7 -5.49 13.03 -7.55
CA GLU A 7 -5.34 11.99 -8.58
C GLU A 7 -4.07 12.15 -9.43
N SER A 8 -3.10 12.96 -8.97
CA SER A 8 -1.86 13.17 -9.69
C SER A 8 -0.95 11.96 -9.54
N GLU A 9 -0.35 11.54 -10.65
CA GLU A 9 0.56 10.41 -10.68
C GLU A 9 1.97 10.86 -11.03
N TRP A 10 2.96 10.28 -10.36
CA TRP A 10 4.36 10.54 -10.64
C TRP A 10 5.22 9.28 -10.51
N ASN A 11 6.34 9.28 -11.21
CA ASN A 11 7.32 8.23 -11.13
C ASN A 11 8.09 8.31 -9.80
N LEU A 12 8.27 7.16 -9.16
CA LEU A 12 9.16 6.97 -8.02
C LEU A 12 10.01 5.73 -8.30
N VAL A 13 11.25 5.73 -7.81
CA VAL A 13 12.17 4.62 -7.97
C VAL A 13 11.60 3.37 -7.28
N ARG A 14 11.61 2.24 -7.98
CA ARG A 14 11.20 0.94 -7.41
C ARG A 14 12.25 0.41 -6.44
N ALA A 15 11.85 -0.49 -5.54
CA ALA A 15 12.73 -1.03 -4.50
C ALA A 15 13.34 0.09 -3.62
N GLN A 16 12.50 1.07 -3.29
CA GLN A 16 12.81 2.16 -2.37
C GLN A 16 11.55 2.44 -1.56
N CYS A 17 11.67 2.44 -0.22
CA CYS A 17 10.58 2.77 0.66
C CYS A 17 10.05 4.18 0.34
N THR A 18 8.75 4.26 0.05
CA THR A 18 8.08 5.52 -0.29
C THR A 18 7.95 6.49 0.89
N ASN A 19 8.24 6.03 2.11
CA ASN A 19 8.13 6.81 3.34
C ASN A 19 9.50 7.32 3.83
N CYS A 20 10.47 6.42 4.05
CA CYS A 20 11.79 6.79 4.60
C CYS A 20 12.92 6.89 3.55
N ASN A 21 12.64 6.59 2.28
CA ASN A 21 13.62 6.52 1.17
C ASN A 21 14.74 5.47 1.33
N GLY A 22 14.63 4.57 2.31
CA GLY A 22 15.54 3.43 2.47
C GLY A 22 15.34 2.36 1.40
N HIS A 23 16.39 1.59 1.11
CA HIS A 23 16.35 0.50 0.12
C HIS A 23 16.41 -0.90 0.77
N ASP A 24 16.70 -0.95 2.07
CA ASP A 24 16.88 -2.19 2.81
C ASP A 24 15.57 -2.64 3.48
N LYS A 25 15.43 -3.97 3.65
CA LYS A 25 14.29 -4.62 4.34
C LYS A 25 12.93 -4.30 3.73
N LEU A 26 12.85 -4.33 2.40
CA LEU A 26 11.61 -4.22 1.65
C LEU A 26 11.06 -5.61 1.36
N GLU A 27 9.80 -5.85 1.70
CA GLU A 27 9.11 -7.12 1.45
C GLU A 27 7.73 -6.87 0.82
N MET A 28 7.26 -7.84 0.03
CA MET A 28 5.98 -7.78 -0.67
C MET A 28 5.02 -8.79 -0.07
N TRP A 29 3.81 -8.34 0.25
CA TRP A 29 2.75 -9.17 0.82
C TRP A 29 1.49 -9.16 -0.04
N SER A 30 0.81 -10.30 -0.13
CA SER A 30 -0.52 -10.41 -0.73
C SER A 30 -1.34 -11.47 -0.01
N LEU A 31 -2.67 -11.31 -0.04
CA LEU A 31 -3.59 -12.30 0.54
C LEU A 31 -3.67 -13.60 -0.27
N ASN A 32 -3.28 -13.54 -1.56
CA ASN A 32 -3.30 -14.64 -2.52
C ASN A 32 -2.00 -14.70 -3.34
N GLU A 33 -1.65 -15.88 -3.86
CA GLU A 33 -0.35 -16.15 -4.48
C GLU A 33 -0.13 -15.52 -5.88
N GLU A 34 1.15 -15.49 -6.27
CA GLU A 34 1.89 -15.01 -7.47
C GLU A 34 1.27 -13.89 -8.34
N LEU A 35 0.01 -13.98 -8.74
CA LEU A 35 -0.68 -13.02 -9.62
C LEU A 35 -1.59 -12.03 -8.89
N ALA A 36 -1.30 -11.70 -7.63
CA ALA A 36 -2.08 -10.70 -6.88
C ALA A 36 -2.11 -9.31 -7.54
N LEU A 37 -3.31 -8.78 -7.81
CA LEU A 37 -3.55 -7.44 -8.36
C LEU A 37 -2.98 -6.34 -7.45
N ILE A 38 -3.08 -6.57 -6.14
CA ILE A 38 -2.70 -5.62 -5.08
C ILE A 38 -1.70 -6.33 -4.18
N ARG A 39 -0.61 -5.64 -3.82
CA ARG A 39 0.38 -6.11 -2.84
C ARG A 39 0.70 -4.99 -1.87
N ALA A 40 1.01 -5.31 -0.63
CA ALA A 40 1.58 -4.35 0.32
C ALA A 40 3.11 -4.43 0.25
N GLU A 41 3.77 -3.31 -0.03
CA GLU A 41 5.19 -3.13 0.22
C GLU A 41 5.39 -2.75 1.67
N THR A 42 6.06 -3.58 2.45
CA THR A 42 6.45 -3.28 3.84
C THR A 42 7.91 -2.85 3.91
N CYS A 43 8.23 -1.90 4.77
CA CYS A 43 9.59 -1.50 5.08
C CYS A 43 9.92 -1.79 6.55
N GLY A 44 10.81 -2.76 6.78
CA GLY A 44 11.29 -3.12 8.13
C GLY A 44 12.22 -2.09 8.78
N SER A 45 12.54 -0.98 8.09
CA SER A 45 13.39 0.09 8.65
C SER A 45 12.57 1.20 9.30
N CYS A 46 11.36 1.47 8.82
CA CYS A 46 10.45 2.47 9.40
C CYS A 46 9.09 1.89 9.80
N GLU A 47 8.97 0.56 9.80
CA GLU A 47 7.77 -0.19 10.21
C GLU A 47 6.50 0.32 9.54
N SER A 48 6.60 0.67 8.26
CA SER A 48 5.47 1.16 7.47
C SER A 48 5.21 0.31 6.26
N TYR A 49 4.00 0.43 5.71
CA TYR A 49 3.65 -0.18 4.44
C TYR A 49 2.90 0.77 3.51
N LEU A 50 2.91 0.44 2.21
CA LEU A 50 2.08 1.06 1.19
C LEU A 50 1.57 -0.02 0.24
N LYS A 51 0.28 0.04 -0.13
CA LYS A 51 -0.25 -0.84 -1.17
C LYS A 51 0.20 -0.39 -2.56
N MET A 52 0.52 -1.37 -3.39
CA MET A 52 0.87 -1.21 -4.78
C MET A 52 -0.10 -2.02 -5.64
N MET A 53 -0.60 -1.36 -6.68
CA MET A 53 -1.59 -1.89 -7.61
C MET A 53 -0.89 -2.14 -8.96
N PHE A 54 -1.06 -3.34 -9.51
CA PHE A 54 -0.36 -3.77 -10.72
C PHE A 54 -1.27 -3.69 -11.94
N GLN A 55 -1.23 -2.56 -12.66
CA GLN A 55 -2.01 -2.34 -13.89
C GLN A 55 -1.74 -3.36 -15.01
N GLU A 56 -0.57 -4.02 -14.99
CA GLU A 56 -0.25 -5.11 -15.92
C GLU A 56 -1.17 -6.32 -15.78
N LYS A 57 -1.83 -6.47 -14.62
CA LYS A 57 -2.76 -7.57 -14.30
C LYS A 57 -4.21 -7.17 -14.56
N ASP A 58 -4.57 -5.95 -14.21
CA ASP A 58 -5.86 -5.34 -14.56
C ASP A 58 -5.66 -3.86 -14.94
N PRO A 59 -5.84 -3.49 -16.22
CA PRO A 59 -5.75 -2.10 -16.67
C PRO A 59 -6.79 -1.16 -16.05
N ASN A 60 -7.88 -1.70 -15.46
CA ASN A 60 -8.96 -0.92 -14.86
C ASN A 60 -8.83 -0.78 -13.33
N VAL A 61 -7.73 -1.25 -12.75
CA VAL A 61 -7.49 -1.09 -11.31
C VAL A 61 -7.52 0.39 -10.93
N GLU A 62 -8.27 0.73 -9.89
CA GLU A 62 -8.54 2.08 -9.43
C GLU A 62 -8.00 2.23 -8.01
N THR A 63 -7.08 3.17 -7.81
CA THR A 63 -6.27 3.26 -6.59
C THR A 63 -7.12 3.44 -5.34
N VAL A 64 -8.17 4.26 -5.37
CA VAL A 64 -8.98 4.59 -4.19
C VAL A 64 -9.96 3.46 -3.85
N ALA A 65 -10.64 2.91 -4.85
CA ALA A 65 -11.64 1.87 -4.70
C ALA A 65 -11.02 0.50 -4.39
N ASP A 66 -9.98 0.10 -5.11
CA ASP A 66 -9.32 -1.19 -4.89
C ASP A 66 -8.51 -1.21 -3.59
N ASP A 67 -8.04 -0.06 -3.13
CA ASP A 67 -7.50 0.07 -1.79
C ASP A 67 -8.54 -0.25 -0.71
N LEU A 68 -9.77 0.28 -0.81
CA LEU A 68 -10.85 -0.08 0.11
C LEU A 68 -11.28 -1.54 -0.03
N ALA A 69 -11.36 -2.05 -1.27
CA ALA A 69 -11.74 -3.44 -1.53
C ALA A 69 -10.73 -4.45 -0.96
N SER A 70 -9.50 -4.01 -0.71
CA SER A 70 -8.41 -4.80 -0.13
C SER A 70 -8.15 -4.51 1.35
N ILE A 71 -9.16 -4.04 2.10
CA ILE A 71 -9.02 -3.68 3.54
C ILE A 71 -8.44 -4.81 4.42
N PHE A 72 -8.72 -6.06 4.09
CA PHE A 72 -8.18 -7.20 4.84
C PHE A 72 -6.65 -7.29 4.76
N LEU A 73 -6.04 -6.76 3.69
CA LEU A 73 -4.59 -6.69 3.60
C LEU A 73 -4.03 -5.67 4.60
N ASP A 74 -4.75 -4.58 4.89
CA ASP A 74 -4.34 -3.64 5.94
C ASP A 74 -4.34 -4.31 7.31
N VAL A 75 -5.39 -5.09 7.62
CA VAL A 75 -5.50 -5.85 8.88
C VAL A 75 -4.30 -6.79 9.06
N GLU A 76 -3.93 -7.55 8.04
CA GLU A 76 -2.77 -8.44 8.08
C GLU A 76 -1.43 -7.68 8.27
N MET A 77 -1.32 -6.46 7.73
CA MET A 77 -0.12 -5.63 7.92
C MET A 77 -0.05 -5.06 9.34
N GLU A 78 -1.19 -4.64 9.89
CA GLU A 78 -1.31 -4.16 11.27
C GLU A 78 -0.99 -5.28 12.28
N GLU A 79 -1.49 -6.50 12.06
CA GLU A 79 -1.16 -7.67 12.90
C GLU A 79 0.34 -8.02 12.87
N LYS A 80 1.02 -7.69 11.77
CA LYS A 80 2.49 -7.83 11.65
C LYS A 80 3.26 -6.64 12.23
N GLY A 81 2.58 -5.63 12.74
CA GLY A 81 3.17 -4.45 13.38
C GLY A 81 3.57 -3.33 12.41
N PHE A 82 3.08 -3.35 11.16
CA PHE A 82 3.33 -2.27 10.22
C PHE A 82 2.21 -1.22 10.25
N SER A 83 2.60 0.04 10.19
CA SER A 83 1.69 1.18 10.09
C SER A 83 1.52 1.66 8.65
N ARG A 84 0.30 2.03 8.28
CA ARG A 84 0.01 2.50 6.93
C ARG A 84 0.62 3.88 6.67
N SER A 85 1.40 4.02 5.60
CA SER A 85 2.04 5.32 5.23
C SER A 85 1.19 6.19 4.29
N GLY A 86 0.28 5.58 3.52
CA GLY A 86 -0.62 6.29 2.61
C GLY A 86 -2.01 6.50 3.19
N ILE A 87 -2.63 7.65 2.90
CA ILE A 87 -3.99 7.99 3.37
C ILE A 87 -5.00 7.72 2.26
N ASN A 88 -6.11 7.04 2.59
CA ASN A 88 -7.32 6.99 1.77
C ASN A 88 -8.39 7.91 2.38
N PRO A 89 -8.91 8.93 1.66
CA PRO A 89 -9.85 9.91 2.22
C PRO A 89 -11.21 9.31 2.61
N PHE A 90 -11.51 8.07 2.24
CA PHE A 90 -12.74 7.36 2.59
C PHE A 90 -12.55 6.33 3.72
N LEU A 91 -11.34 6.20 4.26
CA LEU A 91 -11.01 5.28 5.35
C LEU A 91 -10.26 6.04 6.45
N PHE A 92 -10.99 6.46 7.48
CA PHE A 92 -10.42 7.09 8.66
C PHE A 92 -10.16 6.05 9.75
N PRO A 93 -9.06 6.19 10.53
CA PRO A 93 -8.85 5.39 11.72
C PRO A 93 -10.06 5.49 12.65
N ALA A 94 -10.43 4.38 13.30
CA ALA A 94 -11.45 4.41 14.33
C ALA A 94 -11.03 5.39 15.43
N GLN A 95 -11.95 6.22 15.92
CA GLN A 95 -11.69 7.03 17.11
C GLN A 95 -11.48 6.08 18.30
N GLU A 96 -10.30 6.12 18.90
CA GLU A 96 -10.09 5.51 20.21
C GLU A 96 -10.92 6.31 21.23
N THR A 97 -11.99 5.69 21.74
CA THR A 97 -12.78 6.19 22.88
C THR A 97 -12.18 5.77 24.21
#